data_AF-A0A2V9MRY2-F1
#
_entry.id   AF-A0A2V9MRY2-F1
#
_cell.length_a   1.000
_cell.length_b   1.000
_cell.length_c   1.000
_cell.angle_alpha   90.00
_cell.angle_beta   90.00
_cell.angle_gamma   90.00
#
_symmetry.space_group_name_H-M   'P 1'
#
loop_
_entity.id
_entity.type
_entity.pdbx_description
1 polymer ?
#
loop_
_entity_poly.entity_id
_entity_poly.type
_entity_poly.pdbx_seq_one_letter_code
_entity_poly.pdbx_strand_id
1 'polypeptide(L)'
;MVGTTIGNVSKLPMSQLLPGFHGKIYASVVLFWGSGSGKHINVGYSAADPAQVDRQINDIISRGMNGAILDWYGPNSFEEKAAKVWLQEAAKFPGFQIAIQEDHNSLTLDLCKTSACAQKALISDFNYVAAHYFGNSHYIRINGRPLLTTFDVNWDYADPSATSITGNPLILQRGPFAQTEFGVMADGAFAWVGRNKLDPTDEFLQYLTDFDTTALSNPNQVTLGAVYKGFDDSAASWGTGRRMDEHCGKLWIDTFAANVQALGSQINQMSAFQAVTWNDYEESTNLETGVDNCLSVSAAVNGSSLNWTISPNTSNSVATLSMFVAYISKDGKNLAQLKVLPTSARSLDLTQFALPAGNYKLFVKARGQPSVQNHLSAAVSFPVYSTLKVTSPTSNASLTNPVLFSASASSGVGVSSIVLKIDGAVAFTVHSNTLKTSLHLSLGSHHYLYTVWDKAGHSTKEGGYITVH
;
A
#
# COMPACT_ATOMS: atom_id res chain seq x y z
N MET A 1 13.24 3.91 18.31
CA MET A 1 12.55 4.81 17.37
C MET A 1 11.84 3.95 16.35
N VAL A 2 10.52 3.86 16.41
CA VAL A 2 9.71 3.17 15.39
C VAL A 2 9.89 3.97 14.09
N GLY A 3 10.53 3.34 13.10
CA GLY A 3 11.14 4.01 11.94
C GLY A 3 10.15 4.66 10.98
N THR A 4 10.15 6.00 10.96
CA THR A 4 10.06 6.95 9.81
C THR A 4 9.23 6.68 8.54
N THR A 5 8.28 5.76 8.46
CA THR A 5 7.35 5.70 7.31
C THR A 5 5.89 5.40 7.68
N ILE A 6 5.35 6.11 8.67
CA ILE A 6 3.89 6.27 8.74
C ILE A 6 3.49 7.17 7.55
N GLY A 7 2.99 6.58 6.45
CA GLY A 7 2.25 7.36 5.44
C GLY A 7 2.45 7.02 3.96
N ASN A 8 3.45 6.23 3.54
CA ASN A 8 3.61 5.88 2.12
C ASN A 8 3.15 4.45 1.80
N VAL A 9 2.00 4.05 2.33
CA VAL A 9 1.40 2.73 2.09
C VAL A 9 0.45 2.78 0.89
N SER A 10 0.38 1.70 0.11
CA SER A 10 -0.55 1.59 -1.00
C SER A 10 -1.99 1.64 -0.52
N LYS A 11 -2.75 2.58 -1.08
CA LYS A 11 -4.20 2.75 -0.85
C LYS A 11 -5.05 2.01 -1.89
N LEU A 12 -4.49 0.97 -2.50
CA LEU A 12 -5.32 0.06 -3.32
C LEU A 12 -6.26 -0.69 -2.38
N PRO A 13 -7.54 -0.89 -2.75
CA PRO A 13 -8.47 -1.58 -1.89
C PRO A 13 -8.07 -3.06 -1.74
N MET A 14 -8.11 -3.58 -0.51
CA MET A 14 -7.76 -4.98 -0.22
C MET A 14 -8.56 -6.00 -1.03
N SER A 15 -9.78 -5.67 -1.44
CA SER A 15 -10.60 -6.53 -2.32
C SER A 15 -9.94 -6.88 -3.65
N GLN A 16 -8.92 -6.12 -4.11
CA GLN A 16 -8.15 -6.49 -5.30
C GLN A 16 -7.38 -7.81 -5.15
N LEU A 17 -7.06 -8.22 -3.91
CA LEU A 17 -6.39 -9.48 -3.62
C LEU A 17 -7.38 -10.62 -3.31
N LEU A 18 -8.69 -10.33 -3.25
CA LEU A 18 -9.77 -11.33 -3.09
C LEU A 18 -10.71 -11.29 -4.31
N PRO A 19 -10.24 -11.63 -5.53
CA PRO A 19 -11.07 -11.59 -6.71
C PRO A 19 -12.32 -12.47 -6.56
N GLY A 20 -13.47 -11.92 -6.94
CA GLY A 20 -14.76 -12.60 -6.81
C GLY A 20 -15.43 -12.41 -5.45
N PHE A 21 -14.74 -11.94 -4.41
CA PHE A 21 -15.36 -11.62 -3.13
C PHE A 21 -16.05 -10.26 -3.15
N HIS A 22 -17.28 -10.21 -2.66
CA HIS A 22 -18.13 -9.01 -2.58
C HIS A 22 -18.56 -8.66 -1.16
N GLY A 23 -18.12 -9.44 -0.16
CA GLY A 23 -18.40 -9.16 1.25
C GLY A 23 -17.48 -8.08 1.83
N LYS A 24 -17.48 -8.01 3.16
CA LYS A 24 -16.76 -6.97 3.91
C LYS A 24 -15.42 -7.47 4.43
N ILE A 25 -14.47 -6.57 4.57
CA ILE A 25 -13.16 -6.80 5.20
C ILE A 25 -13.07 -5.91 6.44
N TYR A 26 -12.81 -6.51 7.60
CA TYR A 26 -12.69 -5.78 8.87
C TYR A 26 -11.25 -5.80 9.37
N ALA A 27 -10.81 -4.74 10.04
CA ALA A 27 -9.51 -4.73 10.70
C ALA A 27 -9.65 -5.24 12.14
N SER A 28 -8.82 -6.18 12.57
CA SER A 28 -8.78 -6.58 13.99
C SER A 28 -7.92 -5.57 14.74
N VAL A 29 -8.41 -4.97 15.82
CA VAL A 29 -7.79 -3.82 16.49
C VAL A 29 -7.59 -4.13 17.97
N VAL A 30 -6.37 -3.99 18.46
CA VAL A 30 -6.07 -4.03 19.89
C VAL A 30 -6.24 -2.64 20.52
N LEU A 31 -6.78 -2.61 21.74
CA LEU A 31 -7.20 -1.37 22.40
C LEU A 31 -6.37 -0.95 23.61
N PHE A 32 -5.34 -1.70 24.00
CA PHE A 32 -4.58 -1.48 25.23
C PHE A 32 -3.50 -0.37 25.16
N TRP A 33 -3.32 0.27 24.00
CA TRP A 33 -2.27 1.27 23.79
C TRP A 33 -2.49 2.55 24.60
N GLY A 34 -1.45 2.98 25.33
CA GLY A 34 -1.50 4.19 26.15
C GLY A 34 -2.36 4.06 27.41
N SER A 35 -2.61 2.83 27.88
CA SER A 35 -3.33 2.54 29.13
C SER A 35 -2.62 3.07 30.39
N GLY A 36 -1.31 3.34 30.31
CA GLY A 36 -0.50 3.79 31.45
C GLY A 36 -0.18 2.68 32.46
N SER A 37 -0.53 1.43 32.16
CA SER A 37 -0.28 0.26 33.02
C SER A 37 1.20 -0.15 33.12
N GLY A 38 2.02 0.30 32.17
CA GLY A 38 3.42 -0.14 32.02
C GLY A 38 3.59 -1.58 31.52
N LYS A 39 2.50 -2.28 31.20
CA LYS A 39 2.52 -3.66 30.69
C LYS A 39 2.83 -3.76 29.20
N HIS A 40 2.51 -2.71 28.44
CA HIS A 40 2.68 -2.67 26.99
C HIS A 40 3.75 -1.67 26.57
N ILE A 41 4.38 -1.91 25.42
CA ILE A 41 5.33 -0.97 24.81
C ILE A 41 4.66 0.40 24.52
N ASN A 42 5.46 1.46 24.54
CA ASN A 42 4.99 2.79 24.17
C ASN A 42 5.04 2.98 22.64
N VAL A 43 3.86 2.98 22.02
CA VAL A 43 3.69 3.18 20.56
C VAL A 43 3.49 4.65 20.15
N GLY A 44 3.55 5.58 21.11
CA GLY A 44 3.47 7.03 20.85
C GLY A 44 2.06 7.61 20.75
N TYR A 45 1.01 6.82 21.01
CA TYR A 45 -0.38 7.29 21.06
C TYR A 45 -1.20 6.56 22.13
N SER A 46 -2.41 7.07 22.39
CA SER A 46 -3.43 6.40 23.22
C SER A 46 -4.57 5.89 22.34
N ALA A 47 -4.99 4.63 22.52
CA ALA A 47 -6.16 4.06 21.84
C ALA A 47 -7.49 4.73 22.25
N ALA A 48 -7.47 5.51 23.33
CA ALA A 48 -8.61 6.31 23.79
C ALA A 48 -8.51 7.80 23.40
N ASP A 49 -7.62 8.17 22.47
CA ASP A 49 -7.56 9.51 21.87
C ASP A 49 -8.47 9.57 20.62
N PRO A 50 -9.57 10.36 20.63
CA PRO A 50 -10.48 10.48 19.50
C PRO A 50 -9.79 10.91 18.20
N ALA A 51 -8.78 11.79 18.27
CA ALA A 51 -8.07 12.25 17.08
C ALA A 51 -7.21 11.13 16.45
N GLN A 52 -6.67 10.23 17.28
CA GLN A 52 -5.97 9.05 16.78
C GLN A 52 -6.93 8.06 16.13
N VAL A 53 -8.05 7.78 16.78
CA VAL A 53 -9.08 6.88 16.25
C VAL A 53 -9.66 7.40 14.93
N ASP A 54 -9.93 8.71 14.81
CA ASP A 54 -10.36 9.33 13.55
C ASP A 54 -9.36 9.06 12.40
N ARG A 55 -8.06 9.23 12.66
CA ARG A 55 -7.01 8.95 11.66
C ARG A 55 -6.93 7.48 11.31
N GLN A 56 -7.09 6.59 12.29
CA GLN A 56 -7.09 5.14 12.06
C GLN A 56 -8.29 4.71 11.23
N ILE A 57 -9.50 5.17 11.54
CA ILE A 57 -10.71 4.86 10.74
C ILE A 57 -10.55 5.38 9.30
N ASN A 58 -10.09 6.63 9.12
CA ASN A 58 -9.79 7.18 7.80
C ASN A 58 -8.80 6.31 7.02
N ASP A 59 -7.72 5.85 7.67
CA ASP A 59 -6.72 5.02 7.00
C ASP A 59 -7.26 3.62 6.66
N ILE A 60 -7.98 2.98 7.57
CA ILE A 60 -8.64 1.68 7.35
C ILE A 60 -9.58 1.77 6.14
N ILE A 61 -10.42 2.80 6.08
CA ILE A 61 -11.30 3.07 4.93
C ILE A 61 -10.49 3.31 3.65
N SER A 62 -9.40 4.08 3.74
CA SER A 62 -8.55 4.38 2.58
C SER A 62 -7.87 3.15 1.97
N ARG A 63 -7.78 2.05 2.73
CA ARG A 63 -7.25 0.75 2.29
C ARG A 63 -8.34 -0.24 1.88
N GLY A 64 -9.59 0.20 1.82
CA GLY A 64 -10.74 -0.56 1.32
C GLY A 64 -11.37 -1.50 2.34
N MET A 65 -11.11 -1.32 3.63
CA MET A 65 -11.78 -2.07 4.71
C MET A 65 -13.05 -1.35 5.17
N ASN A 66 -13.98 -2.10 5.74
CA ASN A 66 -15.35 -1.67 6.04
C ASN A 66 -15.63 -1.46 7.53
N GLY A 67 -14.67 -1.74 8.41
CA GLY A 67 -14.90 -1.68 9.84
C GLY A 67 -13.76 -2.24 10.66
N ALA A 68 -13.99 -2.32 11.97
CA ALA A 68 -13.04 -2.83 12.94
C ALA A 68 -13.68 -3.82 13.92
N ILE A 69 -12.97 -4.88 14.28
CA ILE A 69 -13.31 -5.79 15.36
C ILE A 69 -12.38 -5.44 16.52
N LEU A 70 -12.95 -5.02 17.63
CA LEU A 70 -12.23 -4.39 18.73
C LEU A 70 -11.97 -5.38 19.87
N ASP A 71 -10.70 -5.62 20.16
CA ASP A 71 -10.27 -6.45 21.28
C ASP A 71 -10.59 -5.79 22.62
N TRP A 72 -11.35 -6.49 23.46
CA TRP A 72 -12.06 -5.89 24.59
C TRP A 72 -11.98 -6.73 25.86
N TYR A 73 -11.64 -6.07 26.97
CA TYR A 73 -11.28 -6.72 28.24
C TYR A 73 -12.32 -6.48 29.36
N GLY A 74 -13.62 -6.44 29.02
CA GLY A 74 -14.66 -6.30 30.03
C GLY A 74 -15.00 -4.85 30.39
N PRO A 75 -16.10 -4.63 31.14
CA PRO A 75 -16.50 -3.32 31.63
C PRO A 75 -15.46 -2.73 32.60
N ASN A 76 -15.35 -1.40 32.63
CA ASN A 76 -14.41 -0.65 33.48
C ASN A 76 -12.92 -0.84 33.15
N SER A 77 -12.60 -1.56 32.07
CA SER A 77 -11.25 -1.67 31.53
C SER A 77 -10.83 -0.38 30.78
N PHE A 78 -9.54 -0.25 30.47
CA PHE A 78 -9.08 0.82 29.58
C PHE A 78 -9.59 0.60 28.15
N GLU A 79 -9.69 -0.66 27.75
CA GLU A 79 -10.16 -1.13 26.45
C GLU A 79 -11.62 -0.73 26.25
N GLU A 80 -12.48 -0.81 27.28
CA GLU A 80 -13.85 -0.30 27.23
C GLU A 80 -13.90 1.23 27.02
N LYS A 81 -12.98 1.98 27.62
CA LYS A 81 -12.87 3.42 27.36
C LYS A 81 -12.50 3.67 25.89
N ALA A 82 -11.55 2.93 25.35
CA ALA A 82 -11.14 3.04 23.95
C ALA A 82 -12.27 2.59 22.99
N ALA A 83 -12.98 1.50 23.28
CA ALA A 83 -14.09 1.00 22.47
C ALA A 83 -15.23 2.02 22.35
N LYS A 84 -15.55 2.74 23.44
CA LYS A 84 -16.50 3.87 23.39
C LYS A 84 -16.05 5.00 22.48
N VAL A 85 -14.74 5.31 22.47
CA VAL A 85 -14.17 6.30 21.55
C VAL A 85 -14.30 5.82 20.10
N TRP A 86 -13.99 4.55 19.82
CA TRP A 86 -14.20 3.95 18.50
C TRP A 86 -15.65 4.03 18.04
N LEU A 87 -16.62 3.71 18.89
CA LEU A 87 -18.04 3.82 18.54
C LEU A 87 -18.46 5.27 18.25
N GLN A 88 -17.97 6.22 19.05
CA GLN A 88 -18.23 7.65 18.85
C GLN A 88 -17.64 8.14 17.51
N GLU A 89 -16.40 7.78 17.22
CA GLU A 89 -15.68 8.23 16.03
C GLU A 89 -16.22 7.57 14.77
N ALA A 90 -16.61 6.29 14.83
CA ALA A 90 -17.26 5.57 13.72
C ALA A 90 -18.53 6.27 13.21
N ALA A 91 -19.25 6.99 14.07
CA ALA A 91 -20.45 7.75 13.68
C ALA A 91 -20.18 8.85 12.63
N LYS A 92 -18.91 9.29 12.47
CA LYS A 92 -18.50 10.26 11.45
C LYS A 92 -18.34 9.64 10.06
N PHE A 93 -18.32 8.31 9.96
CA PHE A 93 -17.96 7.56 8.75
C PHE A 93 -19.10 6.63 8.30
N PRO A 94 -20.02 7.11 7.44
CA PRO A 94 -21.10 6.29 6.93
C PRO A 94 -20.59 4.99 6.29
N GLY A 95 -21.17 3.85 6.70
CA GLY A 95 -20.79 2.53 6.19
C GLY A 95 -19.60 1.86 6.92
N PHE A 96 -18.88 2.59 7.76
CA PHE A 96 -17.89 1.99 8.66
C PHE A 96 -18.58 1.37 9.88
N GLN A 97 -18.20 0.14 10.23
CA GLN A 97 -18.84 -0.59 11.32
C GLN A 97 -17.85 -1.09 12.37
N ILE A 98 -18.32 -1.33 13.59
CA ILE A 98 -17.51 -1.94 14.65
C ILE A 98 -18.19 -3.18 15.26
N ALA A 99 -17.40 -4.12 15.75
CA ALA A 99 -17.83 -5.20 16.64
C ALA A 99 -16.90 -5.31 17.84
N ILE A 100 -17.37 -5.99 18.89
CA ILE A 100 -16.57 -6.32 20.07
C ILE A 100 -16.06 -7.75 19.95
N GLN A 101 -14.79 -7.94 20.27
CA GLN A 101 -14.15 -9.22 20.52
C GLN A 101 -13.90 -9.36 22.02
N GLU A 102 -14.59 -10.31 22.65
CA GLU A 102 -14.33 -10.67 24.05
C GLU A 102 -13.00 -11.40 24.17
N ASP A 103 -12.06 -10.87 24.94
CA ASP A 103 -10.79 -11.55 25.22
C ASP A 103 -10.83 -12.34 26.53
N HIS A 104 -10.04 -13.41 26.61
CA HIS A 104 -9.90 -14.19 27.84
C HIS A 104 -9.39 -13.38 29.05
N ASN A 105 -8.64 -12.29 28.81
CA ASN A 105 -8.16 -11.35 29.84
C ASN A 105 -9.23 -10.33 30.25
N SER A 106 -10.50 -10.54 29.91
CA SER A 106 -11.58 -9.71 30.46
C SER A 106 -11.48 -9.66 31.98
N LEU A 107 -11.53 -8.45 32.54
CA LEU A 107 -11.44 -8.26 33.99
C LEU A 107 -12.53 -9.03 34.74
N THR A 108 -13.71 -9.19 34.12
CA THR A 108 -14.80 -9.97 34.69
C THR A 108 -14.50 -11.47 34.64
N LEU A 109 -13.88 -11.96 33.55
CA LEU A 109 -13.47 -13.36 33.39
C LEU A 109 -12.27 -13.73 34.28
N ASP A 110 -11.28 -12.86 34.44
CA ASP A 110 -10.06 -13.09 35.23
C ASP A 110 -10.34 -13.37 36.73
N LEU A 111 -11.44 -12.82 37.24
CA LEU A 111 -11.91 -13.03 38.61
C LEU A 111 -12.55 -14.41 38.82
N CYS A 112 -12.85 -15.15 37.76
CA CYS A 112 -13.51 -16.45 37.82
C CYS A 112 -12.52 -17.61 37.81
N LYS A 113 -12.64 -18.50 38.81
CA LYS A 113 -11.76 -19.68 38.98
C LYS A 113 -12.45 -21.02 38.70
N THR A 114 -13.73 -20.99 38.32
CA THR A 114 -14.53 -22.18 37.99
C THR A 114 -15.33 -21.94 36.71
N SER A 115 -15.66 -23.01 35.99
CA SER A 115 -16.44 -22.95 34.74
C SER A 115 -17.78 -22.21 34.92
N ALA A 116 -18.55 -22.54 35.96
CA ALA A 116 -19.83 -21.89 36.25
C ALA A 116 -19.72 -20.40 36.61
N CYS A 117 -18.60 -19.95 37.20
CA CYS A 117 -18.36 -18.52 37.40
C CYS A 117 -18.09 -17.84 36.06
N ALA A 118 -17.15 -18.39 35.27
CA ALA A 118 -16.74 -17.82 33.99
C ALA A 118 -17.92 -17.72 33.01
N GLN A 119 -18.85 -18.68 33.03
CA GLN A 119 -20.07 -18.62 32.23
C GLN A 119 -20.96 -17.43 32.63
N LYS A 120 -21.16 -17.19 33.93
CA LYS A 120 -21.93 -16.04 34.42
C LYS A 120 -21.25 -14.72 34.09
N ALA A 121 -19.92 -14.68 34.20
CA ALA A 121 -19.12 -13.53 33.82
C ALA A 121 -19.27 -13.23 32.32
N LEU A 122 -19.13 -14.24 31.46
CA LEU A 122 -19.30 -14.11 30.01
C LEU A 122 -20.72 -13.65 29.63
N ILE A 123 -21.76 -14.22 30.23
CA ILE A 123 -23.15 -13.79 30.01
C ILE A 123 -23.34 -12.33 30.47
N SER A 124 -22.70 -11.93 31.57
CA SER A 124 -22.74 -10.54 32.06
C SER A 124 -22.07 -9.59 31.07
N ASP A 125 -20.88 -9.94 30.59
CA ASP A 125 -20.11 -9.15 29.62
C ASP A 125 -20.87 -9.03 28.29
N PHE A 126 -21.45 -10.11 27.78
CA PHE A 126 -22.26 -10.09 26.56
C PHE A 126 -23.52 -9.24 26.70
N ASN A 127 -24.21 -9.30 27.85
CA ASN A 127 -25.36 -8.43 28.10
C ASN A 127 -24.93 -6.95 28.26
N TYR A 128 -23.74 -6.69 28.79
CA TYR A 128 -23.17 -5.35 28.80
C TYR A 128 -22.94 -4.85 27.37
N VAL A 129 -22.27 -5.64 26.53
CA VAL A 129 -22.06 -5.30 25.12
C VAL A 129 -23.39 -5.05 24.40
N ALA A 130 -24.39 -5.89 24.66
CA ALA A 130 -25.72 -5.73 24.10
C ALA A 130 -26.39 -4.40 24.47
N ALA A 131 -26.33 -4.03 25.75
CA ALA A 131 -26.93 -2.80 26.26
C ALA A 131 -26.23 -1.54 25.74
N HIS A 132 -24.91 -1.60 25.50
CA HIS A 132 -24.10 -0.43 25.17
C HIS A 132 -23.81 -0.25 23.68
N TYR A 133 -23.76 -1.34 22.91
CA TYR A 133 -23.27 -1.31 21.53
C TYR A 133 -24.30 -1.77 20.50
N PHE A 134 -25.10 -2.81 20.79
CA PHE A 134 -25.98 -3.39 19.76
C PHE A 134 -27.00 -2.38 19.25
N GLY A 135 -27.49 -1.45 20.06
CA GLY A 135 -28.44 -0.42 19.59
C GLY A 135 -27.89 0.52 18.51
N ASN A 136 -26.57 0.59 18.30
CA ASN A 136 -25.95 1.49 17.36
C ASN A 136 -26.02 0.96 15.91
N SER A 137 -26.30 1.85 14.95
CA SER A 137 -26.35 1.53 13.51
C SER A 137 -24.99 1.17 12.90
N HIS A 138 -23.89 1.60 13.54
CA HIS A 138 -22.53 1.24 13.17
C HIS A 138 -22.09 -0.10 13.78
N TYR A 139 -22.90 -0.76 14.60
CA TYR A 139 -22.54 -2.10 15.07
C TYR A 139 -22.69 -3.14 13.95
N ILE A 140 -21.67 -3.97 13.74
CA ILE A 140 -21.66 -5.00 12.71
C ILE A 140 -22.83 -5.97 12.95
N ARG A 141 -23.57 -6.22 11.88
CA ARG A 141 -24.63 -7.22 11.85
C ARG A 141 -24.45 -8.10 10.62
N ILE A 142 -24.57 -9.40 10.84
CA ILE A 142 -24.60 -10.40 9.77
C ILE A 142 -25.97 -11.08 9.88
N ASN A 143 -26.69 -11.15 8.76
CA ASN A 143 -28.06 -11.69 8.71
C ASN A 143 -29.00 -11.07 9.77
N GLY A 144 -28.83 -9.77 10.04
CA GLY A 144 -29.65 -9.00 11.00
C GLY A 144 -29.26 -9.16 12.48
N ARG A 145 -28.39 -10.11 12.82
CA ARG A 145 -27.93 -10.37 14.20
C ARG A 145 -26.60 -9.63 14.50
N PRO A 146 -26.43 -9.01 15.69
CA PRO A 146 -25.17 -8.38 16.09
C PRO A 146 -24.02 -9.39 16.10
N LEU A 147 -22.83 -8.99 15.65
CA LEU A 147 -21.63 -9.84 15.68
C LEU A 147 -20.87 -9.70 17.00
N LEU A 148 -20.53 -10.82 17.64
CA LEU A 148 -19.61 -10.88 18.79
C LEU A 148 -18.59 -12.01 18.55
N THR A 149 -17.30 -11.70 18.61
CA THR A 149 -16.23 -12.72 18.51
C THR A 149 -15.62 -12.96 19.89
N THR A 150 -15.01 -14.13 20.10
CA THR A 150 -14.32 -14.46 21.35
C THR A 150 -12.89 -14.94 21.10
N PHE A 151 -11.91 -14.37 21.78
CA PHE A 151 -10.49 -14.69 21.63
C PHE A 151 -9.97 -15.47 22.83
N ASP A 152 -9.54 -16.71 22.58
CA ASP A 152 -9.02 -17.64 23.61
C ASP A 152 -9.98 -17.91 24.78
N VAL A 153 -11.27 -17.60 24.62
CA VAL A 153 -12.35 -18.01 25.52
C VAL A 153 -12.71 -19.48 25.22
N ASN A 154 -11.87 -20.41 25.69
CA ASN A 154 -12.06 -21.84 25.50
C ASN A 154 -12.59 -22.50 26.78
N TRP A 155 -13.90 -22.65 26.93
CA TRP A 155 -14.45 -23.51 27.98
C TRP A 155 -15.64 -24.33 27.48
N ASP A 156 -15.55 -25.64 27.66
CA ASP A 156 -16.61 -26.61 27.40
C ASP A 156 -17.83 -26.29 28.28
N TYR A 157 -18.90 -25.78 27.68
CA TYR A 157 -20.17 -25.60 28.38
C TYR A 157 -21.23 -26.50 27.78
N ALA A 158 -21.78 -27.38 28.61
CA ALA A 158 -22.94 -28.20 28.28
C ALA A 158 -24.28 -27.44 28.44
N ASP A 159 -24.28 -26.10 28.58
CA ASP A 159 -25.45 -25.36 29.04
C ASP A 159 -26.21 -24.64 27.89
N PRO A 160 -27.46 -25.04 27.60
CA PRO A 160 -28.34 -24.39 26.62
C PRO A 160 -28.78 -22.95 26.96
N SER A 161 -28.41 -22.38 28.12
CA SER A 161 -28.71 -20.99 28.51
C SER A 161 -28.03 -19.91 27.66
N ALA A 162 -27.06 -20.28 26.82
CA ALA A 162 -26.46 -19.47 25.76
C ALA A 162 -27.50 -18.80 24.83
N THR A 163 -28.68 -19.40 24.75
CA THR A 163 -29.83 -18.92 23.95
C THR A 163 -30.52 -17.66 24.50
N SER A 164 -30.08 -17.13 25.65
CA SER A 164 -30.75 -16.03 26.38
C SER A 164 -29.97 -14.71 26.43
N ILE A 165 -28.92 -14.55 25.61
CA ILE A 165 -28.18 -13.28 25.53
C ILE A 165 -29.06 -12.21 24.86
N THR A 166 -29.13 -11.03 25.48
CA THR A 166 -29.94 -9.91 25.00
C THR A 166 -29.56 -9.55 23.57
N GLY A 167 -30.56 -9.45 22.68
CA GLY A 167 -30.35 -9.08 21.27
C GLY A 167 -29.95 -10.22 20.34
N ASN A 168 -29.87 -11.47 20.83
CA ASN A 168 -29.58 -12.68 20.05
C ASN A 168 -28.37 -12.52 19.10
N PRO A 169 -27.18 -12.18 19.62
CA PRO A 169 -25.98 -11.99 18.80
C PRO A 169 -25.53 -13.29 18.14
N LEU A 170 -24.77 -13.16 17.06
CA LEU A 170 -23.94 -14.22 16.50
C LEU A 170 -22.65 -14.29 17.32
N ILE A 171 -22.36 -15.45 17.90
CA ILE A 171 -21.14 -15.69 18.67
C ILE A 171 -20.17 -16.51 17.83
N LEU A 172 -18.96 -16.00 17.61
CA LEU A 172 -17.95 -16.65 16.79
C LEU A 172 -16.71 -16.96 17.61
N GLN A 173 -16.19 -18.17 17.45
CA GLN A 173 -14.98 -18.62 18.13
C GLN A 173 -13.80 -18.77 17.16
N ARG A 174 -12.59 -18.74 17.69
CA ARG A 174 -11.36 -18.79 16.89
C ARG A 174 -11.07 -20.20 16.38
N GLY A 175 -10.72 -20.30 15.10
CA GLY A 175 -10.11 -21.47 14.49
C GLY A 175 -11.10 -22.49 13.89
N PRO A 176 -10.58 -23.51 13.18
CA PRO A 176 -11.41 -24.44 12.41
C PRO A 176 -12.23 -25.40 13.30
N PHE A 177 -11.78 -25.71 14.51
CA PHE A 177 -12.49 -26.64 15.42
C PHE A 177 -13.84 -26.11 15.88
N ALA A 178 -13.99 -24.79 16.02
CA ALA A 178 -15.29 -24.16 16.31
C ALA A 178 -16.33 -24.38 15.20
N GLN A 179 -15.90 -24.78 14.00
CA GLN A 179 -16.82 -25.10 12.91
C GLN A 179 -17.34 -26.54 12.96
N THR A 180 -16.63 -27.46 13.62
CA THR A 180 -16.89 -28.92 13.55
C THR A 180 -17.27 -29.56 14.89
N GLU A 181 -16.90 -28.96 16.02
CA GLU A 181 -17.25 -29.49 17.34
C GLU A 181 -18.71 -29.16 17.70
N PHE A 182 -19.56 -30.19 17.75
CA PHE A 182 -20.93 -30.07 18.26
C PHE A 182 -20.89 -29.83 19.77
N GLY A 183 -21.36 -28.67 20.24
CA GLY A 183 -21.49 -28.36 21.68
C GLY A 183 -20.95 -27.00 22.10
N VAL A 184 -20.26 -26.28 21.21
CA VAL A 184 -19.85 -24.88 21.44
C VAL A 184 -21.01 -23.92 21.20
N MET A 185 -21.10 -22.85 22.01
CA MET A 185 -22.11 -21.78 21.93
C MET A 185 -22.00 -20.91 20.64
N ALA A 186 -21.32 -21.40 19.60
CA ALA A 186 -20.88 -20.60 18.48
C ALA A 186 -21.81 -20.77 17.26
N ASP A 187 -22.26 -19.66 16.70
CA ASP A 187 -22.97 -19.59 15.42
C ASP A 187 -22.01 -19.73 14.21
N GLY A 188 -20.71 -19.79 14.47
CA GLY A 188 -19.66 -19.99 13.48
C GLY A 188 -18.27 -19.68 14.03
N ALA A 189 -17.35 -19.34 13.14
CA ALA A 189 -15.94 -19.24 13.50
C ALA A 189 -15.20 -18.13 12.77
N PHE A 190 -14.03 -17.77 13.29
CA PHE A 190 -13.12 -16.84 12.62
C PHE A 190 -11.68 -17.37 12.60
N ALA A 191 -10.96 -17.12 11.51
CA ALA A 191 -9.54 -17.45 11.39
C ALA A 191 -8.68 -16.36 12.05
N TRP A 192 -7.48 -16.74 12.50
CA TRP A 192 -6.47 -15.83 13.04
C TRP A 192 -5.11 -16.10 12.37
N VAL A 193 -4.00 -15.80 13.04
CA VAL A 193 -2.65 -16.18 12.60
C VAL A 193 -2.43 -17.68 12.80
N GLY A 194 -2.34 -18.43 11.70
CA GLY A 194 -1.80 -19.78 11.68
C GLY A 194 -0.27 -19.75 11.55
N ARG A 195 0.42 -20.64 12.26
CA ARG A 195 1.89 -20.75 12.21
C ARG A 195 2.34 -22.15 12.54
N ASN A 196 3.44 -22.59 11.94
CA ASN A 196 4.12 -23.80 12.37
C ASN A 196 4.81 -23.50 13.71
N LYS A 197 4.59 -24.38 14.71
CA LYS A 197 5.15 -24.20 16.05
C LYS A 197 6.64 -24.54 16.13
N LEU A 198 7.16 -25.28 15.15
CA LEU A 198 8.51 -25.85 15.15
C LEU A 198 9.45 -25.15 14.16
N ASP A 199 8.90 -24.58 13.08
CA ASP A 199 9.69 -23.96 12.02
C ASP A 199 9.10 -22.58 11.64
N PRO A 200 9.78 -21.46 11.98
CA PRO A 200 9.30 -20.11 11.66
C PRO A 200 9.40 -19.76 10.16
N THR A 201 10.05 -20.60 9.35
CA THR A 201 10.12 -20.47 7.88
C THR A 201 9.05 -21.27 7.15
N ASP A 202 8.28 -22.09 7.87
CA ASP A 202 7.01 -22.65 7.43
C ASP A 202 5.87 -21.85 8.04
N GLU A 203 5.31 -20.94 7.24
CA GLU A 203 4.25 -20.03 7.65
C GLU A 203 2.91 -20.74 7.85
N PHE A 204 2.85 -22.04 7.53
CA PHE A 204 1.71 -22.92 7.78
C PHE A 204 0.41 -22.39 7.15
N LEU A 205 0.51 -21.95 5.89
CA LEU A 205 -0.65 -21.49 5.10
C LEU A 205 -1.76 -22.55 5.00
N GLN A 206 -1.44 -23.82 5.23
CA GLN A 206 -2.41 -24.90 5.34
C GLN A 206 -3.50 -24.62 6.38
N TYR A 207 -3.18 -23.87 7.45
CA TYR A 207 -4.17 -23.42 8.42
C TYR A 207 -5.32 -22.64 7.79
N LEU A 208 -5.01 -21.70 6.88
CA LEU A 208 -6.01 -20.90 6.18
C LEU A 208 -6.84 -21.79 5.24
N THR A 209 -6.17 -22.67 4.47
CA THR A 209 -6.87 -23.54 3.54
C THR A 209 -7.77 -24.56 4.25
N ASP A 210 -7.36 -25.06 5.42
CA ASP A 210 -8.17 -25.96 6.25
C ASP A 210 -9.39 -25.24 6.82
N PHE A 211 -9.20 -24.02 7.33
CA PHE A 211 -10.29 -23.19 7.83
C PHE A 211 -11.32 -22.91 6.74
N ASP A 212 -10.87 -22.52 5.55
CA ASP A 212 -11.72 -22.17 4.42
C ASP A 212 -12.46 -23.39 3.85
N THR A 213 -11.76 -24.53 3.71
CA THR A 213 -12.38 -25.78 3.24
C THR A 213 -13.45 -26.28 4.23
N THR A 214 -13.19 -26.12 5.53
CA THR A 214 -14.17 -26.43 6.57
C THR A 214 -15.37 -25.48 6.50
N ALA A 215 -15.14 -24.20 6.20
CA ALA A 215 -16.20 -23.20 6.06
C ALA A 215 -17.13 -23.51 4.89
N LEU A 216 -16.56 -23.91 3.74
CA LEU A 216 -17.34 -24.35 2.57
C LEU A 216 -18.19 -25.60 2.86
N SER A 217 -17.70 -26.47 3.75
CA SER A 217 -18.43 -27.67 4.18
C SER A 217 -19.55 -27.36 5.18
N ASN A 218 -19.57 -26.16 5.77
CA ASN A 218 -20.55 -25.71 6.76
C ASN A 218 -21.22 -24.38 6.34
N PRO A 219 -21.91 -24.32 5.19
CA PRO A 219 -22.39 -23.07 4.58
C PRO A 219 -23.47 -22.32 5.40
N ASN A 220 -24.00 -22.93 6.46
CA ASN A 220 -24.98 -22.31 7.35
C ASN A 220 -24.31 -21.56 8.54
N GLN A 221 -23.01 -21.73 8.74
CA GLN A 221 -22.27 -21.02 9.79
C GLN A 221 -21.78 -19.66 9.32
N VAL A 222 -21.64 -18.73 10.26
CA VAL A 222 -21.01 -17.43 9.99
C VAL A 222 -19.50 -17.55 10.09
N THR A 223 -18.80 -17.40 8.98
CA THR A 223 -17.34 -17.57 8.93
C THR A 223 -16.61 -16.30 8.52
N LEU A 224 -15.56 -15.97 9.28
CA LEU A 224 -14.67 -14.85 9.03
C LEU A 224 -13.28 -15.38 8.65
N GLY A 225 -12.92 -15.28 7.36
CA GLY A 225 -11.57 -15.64 6.89
C GLY A 225 -10.52 -14.66 7.41
N ALA A 226 -9.23 -14.97 7.28
CA ALA A 226 -8.15 -14.11 7.77
C ALA A 226 -7.04 -13.91 6.76
N VAL A 227 -6.43 -12.72 6.83
CA VAL A 227 -5.20 -12.34 6.12
C VAL A 227 -4.26 -11.62 7.09
N TYR A 228 -2.96 -11.88 6.97
CA TYR A 228 -1.94 -11.37 7.90
C TYR A 228 -0.57 -11.25 7.24
N LYS A 229 0.28 -10.37 7.77
CA LYS A 229 1.59 -10.05 7.13
C LYS A 229 2.77 -10.85 7.67
N GLY A 230 2.63 -11.46 8.84
CA GLY A 230 3.75 -11.91 9.65
C GLY A 230 3.32 -12.17 11.09
N PHE A 231 4.27 -12.60 11.91
CA PHE A 231 4.11 -12.70 13.36
C PHE A 231 5.48 -12.69 14.03
N ASP A 232 5.69 -11.84 15.02
CA ASP A 232 6.86 -11.86 15.91
C ASP A 232 6.46 -11.26 17.25
N ASP A 233 6.28 -12.12 18.26
CA ASP A 233 5.88 -11.72 19.62
C ASP A 233 7.06 -11.44 20.55
N SER A 234 8.28 -11.32 20.03
CA SER A 234 9.46 -11.06 20.89
C SER A 234 9.42 -9.73 21.62
N ALA A 235 8.55 -8.80 21.21
CA ALA A 235 8.28 -7.54 21.92
C ALA A 235 7.17 -7.66 22.98
N ALA A 236 6.33 -8.70 22.91
CA ALA A 236 5.23 -8.92 23.83
C ALA A 236 5.72 -9.47 25.18
N SER A 237 5.24 -8.90 26.29
CA SER A 237 5.63 -9.39 27.63
C SER A 237 5.11 -10.79 27.95
N TRP A 238 4.05 -11.23 27.27
CA TRP A 238 3.48 -12.58 27.34
C TRP A 238 4.02 -13.50 26.24
N GLY A 239 4.81 -12.96 25.31
CA GLY A 239 5.35 -13.70 24.19
C GLY A 239 6.37 -14.73 24.63
N THR A 240 6.56 -15.76 23.80
CA THR A 240 7.63 -16.75 24.00
C THR A 240 8.70 -16.69 22.92
N GLY A 241 8.78 -15.58 22.17
CA GLY A 241 9.69 -15.41 21.05
C GLY A 241 9.30 -16.20 19.80
N ARG A 242 7.99 -16.41 19.61
CA ARG A 242 7.38 -17.11 18.48
C ARG A 242 7.44 -16.19 17.26
N ARG A 243 7.83 -16.77 16.11
CA ARG A 243 8.06 -16.02 14.87
C ARG A 243 7.49 -16.72 13.65
N MET A 244 7.19 -15.92 12.64
CA MET A 244 6.82 -16.30 11.28
C MET A 244 7.38 -15.23 10.34
N ASP A 245 8.19 -15.63 9.37
CA ASP A 245 8.84 -14.70 8.43
C ASP A 245 7.79 -13.99 7.55
N GLU A 246 7.94 -12.68 7.36
CA GLU A 246 7.08 -11.90 6.45
C GLU A 246 7.50 -12.08 4.97
N HIS A 247 8.71 -12.61 4.76
CA HIS A 247 9.39 -12.74 3.47
C HIS A 247 9.35 -11.45 2.66
N CYS A 248 9.64 -10.34 3.33
CA CYS A 248 9.55 -9.00 2.73
C CYS A 248 8.17 -8.79 2.09
N GLY A 249 7.11 -9.00 2.88
CA GLY A 249 5.73 -8.77 2.49
C GLY A 249 5.14 -9.79 1.52
N LYS A 250 5.91 -10.82 1.14
CA LYS A 250 5.40 -11.90 0.29
C LYS A 250 4.37 -12.76 1.02
N LEU A 251 4.56 -13.01 2.32
CA LEU A 251 3.58 -13.75 3.13
C LEU A 251 2.21 -13.07 3.11
N TRP A 252 2.17 -11.73 3.21
CA TRP A 252 0.93 -10.98 3.08
C TRP A 252 0.18 -11.38 1.80
N ILE A 253 0.85 -11.39 0.65
CA ILE A 253 0.25 -11.80 -0.63
C ILE A 253 -0.17 -13.26 -0.63
N ASP A 254 0.61 -14.14 0.00
CA ASP A 254 0.34 -15.57 0.04
C ASP A 254 -0.85 -15.94 0.90
N THR A 255 -1.13 -15.22 1.98
CA THR A 255 -2.36 -15.43 2.75
C THR A 255 -3.60 -15.18 1.89
N PHE A 256 -3.63 -14.11 1.09
CA PHE A 256 -4.73 -13.88 0.15
C PHE A 256 -4.82 -14.98 -0.90
N ALA A 257 -3.68 -15.38 -1.48
CA ALA A 257 -3.64 -16.43 -2.50
C ALA A 257 -4.14 -17.78 -1.96
N ALA A 258 -3.78 -18.13 -0.73
CA ALA A 258 -4.25 -19.34 -0.05
C ALA A 258 -5.78 -19.34 0.11
N ASN A 259 -6.36 -18.22 0.56
CA ASN A 259 -7.82 -18.09 0.69
C ASN A 259 -8.50 -18.19 -0.69
N VAL A 260 -8.00 -17.49 -1.70
CA VAL A 260 -8.55 -17.53 -3.07
C VAL A 260 -8.47 -18.92 -3.68
N GLN A 261 -7.37 -19.64 -3.44
CA GLN A 261 -7.18 -21.00 -3.92
C GLN A 261 -8.14 -21.99 -3.24
N ALA A 262 -8.29 -21.91 -1.91
CA ALA A 262 -9.15 -22.81 -1.15
C ALA A 262 -10.64 -22.57 -1.47
N LEU A 263 -11.03 -21.30 -1.59
CA LEU A 263 -12.44 -20.92 -1.77
C LEU A 263 -12.89 -20.93 -3.23
N GLY A 264 -11.98 -20.69 -4.18
CA GLY A 264 -12.27 -20.66 -5.61
C GLY A 264 -13.47 -19.75 -5.96
N SER A 265 -14.39 -20.27 -6.78
CA SER A 265 -15.62 -19.55 -7.15
C SER A 265 -16.63 -19.40 -5.99
N GLN A 266 -16.42 -20.09 -4.87
CA GLN A 266 -17.28 -20.06 -3.69
C GLN A 266 -16.82 -19.03 -2.64
N ILE A 267 -15.84 -18.18 -2.94
CA ILE A 267 -15.31 -17.16 -2.00
C ILE A 267 -16.39 -16.25 -1.37
N ASN A 268 -17.51 -16.03 -2.04
CA ASN A 268 -18.65 -15.28 -1.49
C ASN A 268 -19.48 -16.04 -0.43
N GLN A 269 -19.19 -17.32 -0.16
CA GLN A 269 -19.78 -18.03 0.97
C GLN A 269 -19.18 -17.57 2.30
N MET A 270 -17.98 -17.00 2.29
CA MET A 270 -17.42 -16.35 3.48
C MET A 270 -18.26 -15.14 3.86
N SER A 271 -18.61 -15.02 5.14
CA SER A 271 -19.44 -13.89 5.61
C SER A 271 -18.66 -12.57 5.62
N ALA A 272 -17.37 -12.64 5.94
CA ALA A 272 -16.43 -11.54 5.89
C ALA A 272 -14.98 -12.06 5.90
N PHE A 273 -14.03 -11.16 5.72
CA PHE A 273 -12.62 -11.40 6.06
C PHE A 273 -12.20 -10.43 7.17
N GLN A 274 -11.19 -10.82 7.95
CA GLN A 274 -10.50 -9.93 8.86
C GLN A 274 -9.01 -9.80 8.52
N ALA A 275 -8.48 -8.60 8.68
CA ALA A 275 -7.07 -8.28 8.52
C ALA A 275 -6.41 -8.25 9.91
N VAL A 276 -5.53 -9.21 10.16
CA VAL A 276 -4.92 -9.48 11.46
C VAL A 276 -3.49 -8.93 11.46
N THR A 277 -3.17 -7.87 12.20
CA THR A 277 -4.08 -6.92 12.88
C THR A 277 -3.84 -5.52 12.36
N TRP A 278 -4.69 -4.55 12.70
CA TRP A 278 -4.42 -3.16 12.40
C TRP A 278 -3.18 -2.66 13.14
N ASN A 279 -3.08 -2.93 14.44
CA ASN A 279 -2.18 -2.18 15.32
C ASN A 279 -1.56 -3.02 16.45
N ASP A 280 -1.49 -4.34 16.34
CA ASP A 280 -0.71 -5.12 17.30
C ASP A 280 0.78 -5.09 16.94
N TYR A 281 1.48 -4.12 17.54
CA TYR A 281 2.91 -3.92 17.40
C TYR A 281 3.75 -4.88 18.25
N GLU A 282 3.17 -5.49 19.29
CA GLU A 282 3.89 -6.41 20.18
C GLU A 282 4.03 -7.80 19.56
N GLU A 283 3.08 -8.18 18.70
CA GLU A 283 3.13 -9.39 17.87
C GLU A 283 3.57 -9.13 16.42
N SER A 284 3.97 -7.89 16.10
CA SER A 284 4.42 -7.46 14.76
C SER A 284 3.41 -7.75 13.63
N THR A 285 2.12 -7.89 13.95
CA THR A 285 1.06 -8.13 12.96
C THR A 285 0.47 -6.81 12.43
N ASN A 286 0.86 -5.67 13.00
CA ASN A 286 0.33 -4.33 12.73
C ASN A 286 0.39 -3.90 11.25
N LEU A 287 -0.77 -3.65 10.65
CA LEU A 287 -0.91 -3.08 9.31
C LEU A 287 -0.84 -1.55 9.27
N GLU A 288 -0.93 -0.87 10.41
CA GLU A 288 -0.94 0.60 10.50
C GLU A 288 0.29 1.22 9.81
N THR A 289 1.47 0.61 9.95
CA THR A 289 2.72 1.02 9.25
C THR A 289 2.82 0.52 7.80
N GLY A 290 1.86 -0.27 7.36
CA GLY A 290 1.90 -1.02 6.11
C GLY A 290 2.79 -2.26 6.18
N VAL A 291 2.70 -3.07 5.14
CA VAL A 291 3.52 -4.27 4.94
C VAL A 291 4.81 -3.85 4.24
N ASP A 292 5.95 -4.02 4.92
CA ASP A 292 7.26 -3.78 4.32
C ASP A 292 7.56 -4.87 3.29
N ASN A 293 8.06 -4.47 2.13
CA ASN A 293 8.48 -5.38 1.07
C ASN A 293 9.98 -5.35 0.78
N CYS A 294 10.77 -4.72 1.67
CA CYS A 294 12.23 -4.59 1.58
C CYS A 294 12.72 -4.02 0.24
N LEU A 295 11.83 -3.35 -0.51
CA LEU A 295 12.09 -2.96 -1.89
C LEU A 295 12.67 -1.56 -1.93
N SER A 296 13.55 -1.34 -2.89
CA SER A 296 13.97 -0.01 -3.31
C SER A 296 13.82 0.12 -4.82
N VAL A 297 13.60 1.34 -5.31
CA VAL A 297 13.52 1.66 -6.73
C VAL A 297 14.52 2.75 -7.08
N SER A 298 15.28 2.53 -8.14
CA SER A 298 16.30 3.46 -8.64
C SER A 298 15.97 3.82 -10.07
N ALA A 299 15.98 5.11 -10.39
CA ALA A 299 15.68 5.61 -11.73
C ALA A 299 16.89 6.32 -12.32
N ALA A 300 17.01 6.28 -13.65
CA ALA A 300 18.02 7.00 -14.41
C ALA A 300 17.48 7.37 -15.79
N VAL A 301 17.97 8.45 -16.38
CA VAL A 301 17.65 8.84 -17.75
C VAL A 301 18.83 8.50 -18.65
N ASN A 302 18.54 7.86 -19.79
CA ASN A 302 19.48 7.69 -20.89
C ASN A 302 18.84 8.24 -22.17
N GLY A 303 19.33 9.40 -22.63
CA GLY A 303 18.73 10.14 -23.72
C GLY A 303 17.27 10.51 -23.42
N SER A 304 16.35 10.06 -24.27
CA SER A 304 14.91 10.25 -24.07
C SER A 304 14.23 9.15 -23.25
N SER A 305 14.95 8.13 -22.77
CA SER A 305 14.34 7.03 -22.00
C SER A 305 14.55 7.24 -20.50
N LEU A 306 13.46 7.29 -19.74
CA LEU A 306 13.49 7.08 -18.30
C LEU A 306 13.54 5.57 -18.04
N ASN A 307 14.60 5.09 -17.40
CA ASN A 307 14.79 3.68 -17.07
C ASN A 307 14.82 3.51 -15.54
N TRP A 308 14.42 2.35 -15.05
CA TRP A 308 14.49 2.06 -13.62
C TRP A 308 14.77 0.59 -13.32
N THR A 309 15.31 0.35 -12.14
CA THR A 309 15.53 -0.97 -11.55
C THR A 309 14.89 -1.03 -10.17
N ILE A 310 14.59 -2.24 -9.71
CA ILE A 310 14.18 -2.52 -8.34
C ILE A 310 15.22 -3.40 -7.67
N SER A 311 15.36 -3.30 -6.35
CA SER A 311 16.22 -4.17 -5.56
C SER A 311 15.52 -4.56 -4.25
N PRO A 312 15.45 -5.87 -3.91
CA PRO A 312 15.80 -7.00 -4.79
C PRO A 312 14.85 -7.12 -5.99
N ASN A 313 15.30 -7.73 -7.08
CA ASN A 313 14.48 -8.03 -8.27
C ASN A 313 14.24 -9.55 -8.37
N THR A 314 13.39 -10.07 -7.49
CA THR A 314 13.04 -11.49 -7.37
C THR A 314 11.55 -11.68 -7.66
N SER A 315 11.10 -12.92 -7.82
CA SER A 315 9.66 -13.24 -7.93
C SER A 315 8.88 -12.72 -6.72
N ASN A 316 9.45 -12.85 -5.51
CA ASN A 316 8.81 -12.40 -4.27
C ASN A 316 8.64 -10.89 -4.24
N SER A 317 9.70 -10.12 -4.54
CA SER A 317 9.61 -8.66 -4.54
C SER A 317 8.68 -8.14 -5.62
N VAL A 318 8.65 -8.77 -6.81
CA VAL A 318 7.71 -8.42 -7.89
C VAL A 318 6.26 -8.72 -7.51
N ALA A 319 5.99 -9.81 -6.79
CA ALA A 319 4.63 -10.17 -6.35
C ALA A 319 4.01 -9.11 -5.40
N THR A 320 4.85 -8.40 -4.64
CA THR A 320 4.39 -7.31 -3.75
C THR A 320 4.11 -5.99 -4.46
N LEU A 321 4.41 -5.87 -5.76
CA LEU A 321 4.14 -4.67 -6.56
C LEU A 321 2.82 -4.79 -7.31
N SER A 322 2.10 -3.68 -7.43
CA SER A 322 0.90 -3.57 -8.27
C SER A 322 1.20 -2.87 -9.59
N MET A 323 2.02 -1.82 -9.57
CA MET A 323 2.33 -1.01 -10.77
C MET A 323 3.56 -0.12 -10.54
N PHE A 324 4.10 0.43 -11.62
CA PHE A 324 4.96 1.61 -11.57
C PHE A 324 4.18 2.86 -11.97
N VAL A 325 4.54 3.99 -11.39
CA VAL A 325 4.01 5.30 -11.80
C VAL A 325 5.17 6.24 -12.04
N ALA A 326 5.32 6.72 -13.27
CA ALA A 326 6.29 7.75 -13.61
C ALA A 326 5.70 9.13 -13.33
N TYR A 327 6.47 9.97 -12.65
CA TYR A 327 6.11 11.35 -12.34
C TYR A 327 7.12 12.33 -12.93
N ILE A 328 6.67 13.55 -13.19
CA ILE A 328 7.48 14.70 -13.59
C ILE A 328 7.21 15.88 -12.65
N SER A 329 8.22 16.72 -12.43
CA SER A 329 8.10 17.92 -11.62
C SER A 329 9.10 18.99 -12.05
N LYS A 330 8.76 20.26 -11.87
CA LYS A 330 9.70 21.39 -12.06
C LYS A 330 10.45 21.74 -10.77
N ASP A 331 9.81 21.59 -9.62
CA ASP A 331 10.38 21.94 -8.30
C ASP A 331 10.91 20.71 -7.54
N GLY A 332 10.48 19.51 -7.92
CA GLY A 332 10.78 18.25 -7.23
C GLY A 332 9.91 17.97 -6.01
N LYS A 333 8.85 18.76 -5.80
CA LYS A 333 7.89 18.61 -4.70
C LYS A 333 6.48 18.34 -5.23
N ASN A 334 6.05 19.12 -6.20
CA ASN A 334 4.74 18.99 -6.84
C ASN A 334 4.87 18.04 -8.03
N LEU A 335 4.49 16.78 -7.82
CA LEU A 335 4.65 15.70 -8.79
C LEU A 335 3.39 15.57 -9.67
N ALA A 336 3.53 15.75 -10.98
CA ALA A 336 2.51 15.43 -11.95
C ALA A 336 2.71 14.02 -12.51
N GLN A 337 1.64 13.22 -12.56
CA GLN A 337 1.71 11.86 -13.11
C GLN A 337 1.89 11.91 -14.64
N LEU A 338 2.92 11.23 -15.16
CA LEU A 338 3.11 11.03 -16.60
C LEU A 338 2.38 9.77 -17.08
N LYS A 339 2.65 8.62 -16.44
CA LYS A 339 2.13 7.33 -16.89
C LYS A 339 2.10 6.30 -15.77
N VAL A 340 1.07 5.47 -15.77
CA VAL A 340 1.01 4.22 -15.00
C VAL A 340 1.48 3.09 -15.92
N LEU A 341 2.36 2.23 -15.41
CA LEU A 341 2.99 1.15 -16.15
C LEU A 341 2.85 -0.20 -15.40
N PRO A 342 2.80 -1.33 -16.13
CA PRO A 342 2.76 -2.65 -15.51
C PRO A 342 4.06 -2.95 -14.75
N THR A 343 4.01 -3.92 -13.82
CA THR A 343 5.16 -4.35 -13.00
C THR A 343 6.30 -4.98 -13.81
N SER A 344 6.06 -5.36 -15.06
CA SER A 344 7.10 -5.82 -16.00
C SER A 344 7.89 -4.68 -16.64
N ALA A 345 7.37 -3.44 -16.62
CA ALA A 345 8.03 -2.31 -17.26
C ALA A 345 9.31 -1.90 -16.52
N ARG A 346 10.34 -1.53 -17.28
CA ARG A 346 11.62 -1.00 -16.78
C ARG A 346 12.08 0.27 -17.49
N SER A 347 11.29 0.76 -18.45
CA SER A 347 11.58 1.98 -19.20
C SER A 347 10.32 2.68 -19.68
N LEU A 348 10.46 3.98 -19.96
CA LEU A 348 9.46 4.87 -20.52
C LEU A 348 10.12 5.85 -21.48
N ASP A 349 9.70 5.82 -22.75
CA ASP A 349 10.13 6.82 -23.74
C ASP A 349 9.45 8.16 -23.48
N LEU A 350 10.25 9.20 -23.22
CA LEU A 350 9.76 10.53 -22.84
C LEU A 350 9.36 11.38 -24.05
N THR A 351 9.74 10.97 -25.28
CA THR A 351 9.35 11.71 -26.50
C THR A 351 7.84 11.71 -26.74
N GLN A 352 7.11 10.74 -26.18
CA GLN A 352 5.65 10.63 -26.33
C GLN A 352 4.85 11.75 -25.63
N PHE A 353 5.48 12.60 -24.80
CA PHE A 353 4.78 13.56 -23.95
C PHE A 353 4.90 15.04 -24.39
N ALA A 354 5.58 15.34 -25.50
CA ALA A 354 5.73 16.70 -26.04
C ALA A 354 6.00 17.78 -24.95
N LEU A 355 6.92 17.49 -24.04
CA LEU A 355 7.16 18.29 -22.84
C LEU A 355 7.74 19.66 -23.23
N PRO A 356 7.18 20.80 -22.78
CA PRO A 356 7.74 22.12 -23.10
C PRO A 356 9.19 22.26 -22.65
N ALA A 357 9.95 23.12 -23.33
CA ALA A 357 11.33 23.36 -22.95
C ALA A 357 11.48 23.80 -21.48
N GLY A 358 12.44 23.20 -20.76
CA GLY A 358 12.65 23.49 -19.35
C GLY A 358 13.47 22.45 -18.61
N ASN A 359 13.76 22.74 -17.35
CA ASN A 359 14.42 21.81 -16.43
C ASN A 359 13.36 21.03 -15.66
N TYR A 360 13.37 19.70 -15.79
CA TYR A 360 12.47 18.81 -15.06
C TYR A 360 13.24 17.86 -14.15
N LYS A 361 12.51 17.32 -13.18
CA LYS A 361 12.89 16.17 -12.37
C LYS A 361 11.88 15.06 -12.64
N LEU A 362 12.38 13.86 -12.88
CA LEU A 362 11.58 12.65 -13.06
C LEU A 362 11.71 11.76 -11.83
N PHE A 363 10.65 11.01 -11.55
CA PHE A 363 10.59 10.04 -10.46
C PHE A 363 9.87 8.80 -10.95
N VAL A 364 10.24 7.65 -10.39
CA VAL A 364 9.48 6.40 -10.56
C VAL A 364 9.01 5.95 -9.18
N LYS A 365 7.69 5.82 -9.03
CA LYS A 365 7.08 5.20 -7.86
C LYS A 365 6.81 3.73 -8.14
N ALA A 366 7.42 2.84 -7.38
CA ALA A 366 6.99 1.45 -7.27
C ALA A 366 5.83 1.39 -6.27
N ARG A 367 4.60 1.19 -6.79
CA ARG A 367 3.41 1.12 -5.95
C ARG A 367 3.19 -0.33 -5.50
N GLY A 368 3.11 -0.53 -4.19
CA GLY A 368 2.83 -1.84 -3.61
C GLY A 368 1.39 -2.31 -3.90
N GLN A 369 1.17 -3.62 -3.73
CA GLN A 369 -0.17 -4.22 -3.59
C GLN A 369 -0.94 -3.60 -2.41
N PRO A 370 -2.26 -3.84 -2.25
CA PRO A 370 -3.02 -3.32 -1.12
C PRO A 370 -2.29 -3.47 0.23
N SER A 371 -2.20 -2.37 0.98
CA SER A 371 -1.47 -2.25 2.26
C SER A 371 0.05 -2.47 2.24
N VAL A 372 0.66 -2.76 1.09
CA VAL A 372 2.12 -2.84 0.94
C VAL A 372 2.71 -1.44 0.79
N GLN A 373 3.89 -1.21 1.35
CA GLN A 373 4.62 0.04 1.23
C GLN A 373 4.93 0.39 -0.24
N ASN A 374 4.86 1.69 -0.56
CA ASN A 374 5.32 2.21 -1.84
C ASN A 374 6.75 2.74 -1.71
N HIS A 375 7.47 2.73 -2.83
CA HIS A 375 8.83 3.26 -2.91
C HIS A 375 8.92 4.30 -4.02
N LEU A 376 9.58 5.42 -3.76
CA LEU A 376 9.81 6.47 -4.74
C LEU A 376 11.31 6.56 -5.00
N SER A 377 11.70 6.61 -6.27
CA SER A 377 13.10 6.79 -6.64
C SER A 377 13.61 8.16 -6.20
N ALA A 378 14.93 8.32 -6.12
CA ALA A 378 15.52 9.64 -6.11
C ALA A 378 15.11 10.44 -7.37
N ALA A 379 15.14 11.77 -7.27
CA ALA A 379 14.88 12.66 -8.39
C ALA A 379 15.96 12.48 -9.47
N VAL A 380 15.55 12.33 -10.73
CA VAL A 380 16.45 12.29 -11.87
C VAL A 380 16.29 13.57 -12.70
N SER A 381 17.38 14.30 -12.90
CA SER A 381 17.36 15.52 -13.73
C SER A 381 17.06 15.18 -15.19
N PHE A 382 16.14 15.92 -15.79
CA PHE A 382 15.75 15.78 -17.19
C PHE A 382 15.57 17.16 -17.84
N PRO A 383 16.65 17.75 -18.37
CA PRO A 383 16.57 19.00 -19.13
C PRO A 383 15.99 18.73 -20.52
N VAL A 384 14.88 19.40 -20.84
CA VAL A 384 14.24 19.37 -22.16
C VAL A 384 14.59 20.66 -22.88
N TYR A 385 15.76 20.69 -23.52
CA TYR A 385 16.17 21.74 -24.44
C TYR A 385 17.41 21.28 -25.21
N SER A 386 17.71 21.95 -26.32
CA SER A 386 18.97 21.82 -27.03
C SER A 386 19.84 23.06 -26.78
N THR A 387 21.15 22.83 -26.76
CA THR A 387 22.17 23.87 -26.78
C THR A 387 22.89 23.79 -28.13
N LEU A 388 23.35 24.93 -28.62
CA LEU A 388 24.04 25.08 -29.89
C LEU A 388 25.27 25.95 -29.65
N LYS A 389 26.37 25.59 -30.31
CA LYS A 389 27.62 26.34 -30.29
C LYS A 389 28.15 26.46 -31.70
N VAL A 390 28.08 27.66 -32.26
CA VAL A 390 28.74 27.97 -33.54
C VAL A 390 30.24 28.17 -33.31
N THR A 391 31.06 27.43 -34.07
CA THR A 391 32.53 27.50 -34.00
C THR A 391 33.14 28.22 -35.20
N SER A 392 32.46 28.21 -36.34
CA SER A 392 32.83 28.97 -37.52
C SER A 392 31.59 29.17 -38.42
N PRO A 393 31.44 30.32 -39.08
CA PRO A 393 32.21 31.55 -38.87
C PRO A 393 31.79 32.28 -37.58
N THR A 394 32.64 33.19 -37.10
CA THR A 394 32.22 34.16 -36.08
C THR A 394 31.37 35.25 -36.70
N SER A 395 30.38 35.74 -35.97
CA SER A 395 29.54 36.85 -36.45
C SER A 395 30.40 38.08 -36.76
N ASN A 396 30.06 38.78 -37.84
CA ASN A 396 30.77 39.91 -38.44
C ASN A 396 32.15 39.59 -39.03
N ALA A 397 32.48 38.31 -39.29
CA ALA A 397 33.73 37.95 -39.94
C ALA A 397 33.75 38.34 -41.44
N SER A 398 34.91 38.80 -41.91
CA SER A 398 35.25 38.93 -43.33
C SER A 398 36.00 37.68 -43.79
N LEU A 399 35.48 37.00 -44.80
CA LEU A 399 35.92 35.67 -45.21
C LEU A 399 36.10 35.60 -46.73
N THR A 400 36.88 34.62 -47.19
CA THR A 400 37.00 34.28 -48.61
C THR A 400 36.31 32.96 -48.90
N ASN A 401 36.02 32.71 -50.17
CA ASN A 401 35.42 31.45 -50.60
C ASN A 401 36.43 30.29 -50.66
N PRO A 402 36.03 29.06 -50.30
CA PRO A 402 34.75 28.70 -49.69
C PRO A 402 34.70 29.02 -48.19
N VAL A 403 33.52 29.43 -47.71
CA VAL A 403 33.29 29.75 -46.30
C VAL A 403 33.06 28.46 -45.49
N LEU A 404 33.84 28.27 -44.43
CA LEU A 404 33.66 27.16 -43.48
C LEU A 404 32.50 27.45 -42.52
N PHE A 405 31.57 26.52 -42.43
CA PHE A 405 30.47 26.48 -41.49
C PHE A 405 30.65 25.28 -40.55
N SER A 406 30.83 25.54 -39.26
CA SER A 406 31.03 24.52 -38.24
C SER A 406 30.26 24.85 -36.96
N ALA A 407 29.45 23.92 -36.48
CA ALA A 407 28.71 24.02 -35.22
C ALA A 407 28.59 22.67 -34.51
N SER A 408 28.47 22.68 -33.20
CA SER A 408 28.11 21.51 -32.39
C SER A 408 26.90 21.81 -31.53
N ALA A 409 26.12 20.77 -31.24
CA ALA A 409 24.92 20.86 -30.42
C ALA A 409 24.88 19.76 -29.38
N SER A 410 24.15 19.99 -28.29
CA SER A 410 23.85 18.96 -27.31
C SER A 410 22.42 19.08 -26.80
N SER A 411 21.81 17.96 -26.45
CA SER A 411 20.47 17.92 -25.86
C SER A 411 20.35 16.70 -24.96
N GLY A 412 19.69 16.86 -23.81
CA GLY A 412 19.41 15.75 -22.89
C GLY A 412 18.55 14.66 -23.54
N VAL A 413 17.65 15.03 -24.46
CA VAL A 413 16.81 14.10 -25.23
C VAL A 413 17.44 13.64 -26.54
N GLY A 414 18.67 14.08 -26.83
CA GLY A 414 19.39 13.82 -28.07
C GLY A 414 19.07 14.82 -29.18
N VAL A 415 20.06 15.06 -30.04
CA VAL A 415 19.92 15.93 -31.23
C VAL A 415 19.27 15.13 -32.37
N SER A 416 18.29 15.73 -33.03
CA SER A 416 17.63 15.20 -34.23
C SER A 416 18.34 15.67 -35.50
N SER A 417 18.52 16.99 -35.63
CA SER A 417 19.22 17.58 -36.78
C SER A 417 19.80 18.95 -36.47
N ILE A 418 20.76 19.39 -37.28
CA ILE A 418 21.20 20.78 -37.37
C ILE A 418 20.95 21.25 -38.81
N VAL A 419 20.19 22.34 -38.95
CA VAL A 419 19.86 22.98 -40.22
C VAL A 419 20.60 24.30 -40.31
N LEU A 420 21.44 24.47 -41.33
CA LEU A 420 22.08 25.73 -41.68
C LEU A 420 21.27 26.43 -42.76
N LYS A 421 20.86 27.66 -42.49
CA LYS A 421 20.26 28.56 -43.47
C LYS A 421 21.22 29.70 -43.82
N ILE A 422 21.30 30.03 -45.10
CA ILE A 422 21.98 31.23 -45.62
C ILE A 422 20.91 32.11 -46.27
N ASP A 423 20.84 33.37 -45.85
CA ASP A 423 19.87 34.37 -46.32
C ASP A 423 18.41 33.87 -46.26
N GLY A 424 18.10 33.06 -45.23
CA GLY A 424 16.78 32.48 -45.00
C GLY A 424 16.49 31.17 -45.74
N ALA A 425 17.29 30.80 -46.74
CA ALA A 425 17.17 29.54 -47.47
C ALA A 425 17.98 28.41 -46.80
N VAL A 426 17.45 27.17 -46.80
CA VAL A 426 18.19 26.01 -46.29
C VAL A 426 19.37 25.70 -47.20
N ALA A 427 20.58 25.83 -46.67
CA ALA A 427 21.82 25.57 -47.41
C ALA A 427 22.40 24.19 -47.09
N PHE A 428 22.27 23.72 -45.85
CA PHE A 428 22.78 22.42 -45.43
C PHE A 428 21.97 21.83 -44.28
N THR A 429 21.87 20.51 -44.18
CA THR A 429 21.22 19.81 -43.07
C THR A 429 22.01 18.55 -42.73
N VAL A 430 22.25 18.33 -41.43
CA VAL A 430 22.85 17.09 -40.92
C VAL A 430 21.97 16.47 -39.85
N HIS A 431 21.95 15.14 -39.79
CA HIS A 431 21.25 14.36 -38.76
C HIS A 431 22.24 13.86 -37.69
N SER A 432 23.07 14.79 -37.21
CA SER A 432 24.14 14.55 -36.24
C SER A 432 24.21 15.72 -35.24
N ASN A 433 24.94 15.53 -34.14
CA ASN A 433 25.19 16.58 -33.15
C ASN A 433 26.31 17.55 -33.56
N THR A 434 26.92 17.36 -34.72
CA THR A 434 27.95 18.23 -35.29
C THR A 434 27.66 18.48 -36.76
N LEU A 435 27.84 19.72 -37.19
CA LEU A 435 27.80 20.14 -38.58
C LEU A 435 29.15 20.74 -38.93
N LYS A 436 29.80 20.25 -39.99
CA LYS A 436 31.00 20.85 -40.58
C LYS A 436 30.92 20.75 -42.09
N THR A 437 30.83 21.89 -42.78
CA THR A 437 30.73 21.96 -44.25
C THR A 437 31.34 23.25 -44.76
N SER A 438 31.74 23.29 -46.02
CA SER A 438 32.22 24.52 -46.68
C SER A 438 31.30 24.88 -47.84
N LEU A 439 30.85 26.12 -47.91
CA LEU A 439 29.93 26.60 -48.94
C LEU A 439 30.58 27.73 -49.74
N HIS A 440 30.41 27.71 -51.06
CA HIS A 440 30.71 28.87 -51.90
C HIS A 440 29.52 29.83 -51.89
N LEU A 441 29.74 31.07 -51.48
CA LEU A 441 28.73 32.14 -51.43
C LEU A 441 29.06 33.23 -52.44
N SER A 442 28.07 34.04 -52.82
CA SER A 442 28.35 35.25 -53.62
C SER A 442 29.20 36.25 -52.83
N LEU A 443 29.82 37.19 -53.53
CA LEU A 443 30.50 38.31 -52.87
C LEU A 443 29.46 39.23 -52.21
N GLY A 444 29.77 39.74 -51.01
CA GLY A 444 28.89 40.62 -50.26
C GLY A 444 28.50 40.11 -48.87
N SER A 445 27.49 40.72 -48.27
CA SER A 445 27.02 40.38 -46.93
C SER A 445 26.00 39.25 -46.96
N HIS A 446 26.16 38.28 -46.05
CA HIS A 446 25.29 37.12 -45.92
C HIS A 446 24.87 36.91 -44.46
N HIS A 447 23.62 36.52 -44.23
CA HIS A 447 23.10 36.13 -42.91
C HIS A 447 23.09 34.61 -42.80
N TYR A 448 23.84 34.06 -41.85
CA TYR A 448 23.82 32.63 -41.55
C TYR A 448 23.02 32.37 -40.26
N LEU A 449 22.22 31.31 -40.28
CA LEU A 449 21.43 30.89 -39.14
C LEU A 449 21.45 29.37 -39.00
N TYR A 450 21.98 28.89 -37.90
CA TYR A 450 21.86 27.50 -37.48
C TYR A 450 20.59 27.33 -36.67
N THR A 451 19.85 26.26 -36.93
CA THR A 451 18.73 25.77 -36.10
C THR A 451 19.01 24.32 -35.75
N VAL A 452 19.22 24.03 -34.47
CA VAL A 452 19.23 22.64 -33.99
C VAL A 452 17.82 22.24 -33.62
N TRP A 453 17.42 21.01 -33.97
CA TRP A 453 16.21 20.36 -33.47
C TRP A 453 16.61 19.19 -32.58
N ASP A 454 16.00 19.08 -31.41
CA ASP A 454 16.12 17.90 -30.55
C ASP A 454 15.10 16.82 -30.91
N LYS A 455 15.26 15.60 -30.37
CA LYS A 455 14.34 14.48 -30.62
C LYS A 455 12.95 14.67 -30.02
N ALA A 456 12.76 15.66 -29.15
CA ALA A 456 11.45 16.05 -28.63
C ALA A 456 10.77 17.16 -29.47
N GLY A 457 11.42 17.61 -30.55
CA GLY A 457 10.89 18.63 -31.47
C GLY A 457 11.14 20.07 -31.05
N HIS A 458 11.96 20.34 -30.03
CA HIS A 458 12.34 21.72 -29.68
C HIS A 458 13.51 22.20 -30.51
N SER A 459 13.52 23.50 -30.81
CA SER A 459 14.59 24.13 -31.57
C SER A 459 15.34 25.21 -30.80
N THR A 460 16.66 25.25 -30.96
CA THR A 460 17.52 26.36 -30.55
C THR A 460 18.20 26.95 -31.78
N LYS A 461 18.33 28.27 -31.82
CA LYS A 461 18.88 29.00 -32.97
C LYS A 461 20.07 29.84 -32.57
N GLU A 462 21.07 29.89 -33.44
CA GLU A 462 22.26 30.73 -33.29
C GLU A 462 22.73 31.14 -34.70
N GLY A 463 23.12 32.40 -34.87
CA GLY A 463 23.43 32.95 -36.18
C GLY A 463 24.10 34.29 -36.11
N GLY A 464 24.43 34.83 -37.27
CA GLY A 464 25.11 36.10 -37.41
C GLY A 464 25.23 36.53 -38.85
N TYR A 465 25.98 37.60 -39.08
CA TYR A 465 26.28 38.12 -40.41
C TYR A 465 27.74 37.84 -40.74
N ILE A 466 28.06 37.67 -42.02
CA ILE A 466 29.43 37.60 -42.54
C ILE A 466 29.53 38.44 -43.81
N THR A 467 30.76 38.79 -44.19
CA THR A 467 31.04 39.43 -45.49
C THR A 467 32.02 38.56 -46.28
N VAL A 468 31.70 38.27 -47.53
CA VAL A 468 32.53 37.44 -48.43
C VAL A 468 33.18 38.32 -49.50
N HIS A 469 34.50 38.17 -49.66
CA HIS A 469 35.35 38.93 -50.58
C HIS A 469 36.02 38.06 -51.63
#